data_AF-A0A1M5CAA7-F1
#
_entry.id   AF-A0A1M5CAA7-F1
#
_cell.length_a   1.000
_cell.length_b   1.000
_cell.length_c   1.000
_cell.angle_alpha   90.00
_cell.angle_beta   90.00
_cell.angle_gamma   90.00
#
_symmetry.space_group_name_H-M   'P 1'
#
loop_
_entity.id
_entity.type
_entity.pdbx_description
1 polymer ?
#
loop_
_entity_poly.entity_id
_entity_poly.type
_entity_poly.pdbx_seq_one_letter_code
_entity_poly.pdbx_strand_id
1 'polypeptide(L)'
;MKRYDLSKIMRRAHQLFTNARAKYPTFSDALRKSWSMAKFDIKIAEQRQVIEEETKVREAKEREDREQAAIKSVLFHAQLEMDRIKREAEAKAERMKAEIAARKEGITYSEYQNRISRSMGYGCGAYCGD
;
A
#
# COMPACT_ATOMS: atom_id res chain seq x y z
N MET A 1 3.26 -24.01 -35.95
CA MET A 1 4.50 -23.26 -36.25
C MET A 1 5.70 -24.16 -36.03
N LYS A 2 6.78 -24.04 -36.83
CA LYS A 2 8.01 -24.80 -36.57
C LYS A 2 8.60 -24.35 -35.24
N ARG A 3 8.70 -25.26 -34.27
CA ARG A 3 9.22 -24.99 -32.91
C ARG A 3 10.65 -24.43 -32.92
N TYR A 4 11.41 -24.74 -33.96
CA TYR A 4 12.79 -24.30 -34.16
C TYR A 4 12.96 -23.61 -35.51
N ASP A 5 13.72 -22.52 -35.54
CA ASP A 5 14.17 -21.87 -36.77
C ASP A 5 15.44 -22.55 -37.30
N LEU A 6 15.26 -23.45 -38.26
CA LEU A 6 16.35 -24.22 -38.87
C LEU A 6 17.37 -23.34 -39.57
N SER A 7 16.94 -22.27 -40.24
CA SER A 7 17.86 -21.35 -40.94
C SER A 7 18.73 -20.60 -39.95
N LYS A 8 18.19 -20.19 -38.80
CA LYS A 8 18.95 -19.57 -37.71
C LYS A 8 19.93 -20.54 -37.06
N ILE A 9 19.53 -21.79 -36.84
CA ILE A 9 20.41 -22.83 -36.29
C ILE A 9 21.59 -23.09 -37.25
N MET A 10 21.31 -23.27 -38.54
CA MET A 10 22.34 -23.52 -39.54
C MET A 10 23.29 -22.34 -39.71
N ARG A 11 22.77 -21.10 -39.72
CA ARG A 11 23.60 -19.89 -39.77
C ARG A 11 24.51 -19.77 -38.56
N ARG A 12 24.00 -20.04 -37.35
CA ARG A 12 24.81 -20.05 -36.12
C ARG A 12 25.86 -21.17 -36.13
N ALA A 13 25.52 -22.37 -36.61
CA ALA A 13 26.47 -23.47 -36.75
C ALA A 13 27.62 -23.08 -37.68
N HIS A 14 27.30 -22.46 -38.82
CA HIS A 14 28.33 -21.98 -39.76
C HIS A 14 29.22 -20.91 -39.11
N GLN A 15 28.65 -19.93 -38.43
CA GLN A 15 29.41 -18.89 -37.71
C GLN A 15 30.33 -19.47 -36.63
N LEU A 16 29.86 -20.47 -35.87
CA LEU A 16 30.66 -21.14 -34.84
C LEU A 16 31.82 -21.94 -35.46
N PHE A 17 31.57 -22.60 -36.59
CA PHE A 17 32.59 -23.34 -37.31
C PHE A 17 33.66 -22.43 -37.93
N THR A 18 33.27 -21.26 -38.47
CA THR A 18 34.22 -20.30 -39.07
C THR A 18 34.99 -19.51 -38.01
N ASN A 19 34.30 -19.00 -36.99
CA ASN A 19 34.87 -18.01 -36.07
C ASN A 19 35.45 -18.63 -34.80
N ALA A 20 35.04 -19.86 -34.46
CA ALA A 20 35.45 -20.54 -33.23
C ALA A 20 35.95 -21.97 -33.50
N ARG A 21 36.68 -22.15 -34.61
CA ARG A 21 37.17 -23.46 -35.07
C ARG A 21 38.07 -24.18 -34.06
N ALA A 22 38.83 -23.44 -33.25
CA ALA A 22 39.63 -24.02 -32.16
C ALA A 22 38.77 -24.69 -31.07
N LYS A 23 37.56 -24.17 -30.82
CA LYS A 23 36.62 -24.68 -29.82
C LYS A 23 35.62 -25.69 -30.40
N TYR A 24 35.31 -25.56 -31.69
CA TYR A 24 34.43 -26.45 -32.45
C TYR A 24 35.16 -26.90 -33.72
N PRO A 25 36.05 -27.92 -33.63
CA PRO A 25 36.93 -28.31 -34.73
C PRO A 25 36.19 -28.82 -35.96
N THR A 26 35.02 -29.43 -35.76
CA THR A 26 34.18 -29.96 -36.83
C THR A 26 32.87 -29.19 -36.95
N PHE A 27 32.30 -29.18 -38.16
CA PHE A 27 30.97 -28.60 -38.38
C PHE A 27 29.89 -29.32 -37.57
N SER A 28 30.02 -30.63 -37.36
CA SER A 28 29.13 -31.40 -36.49
C SER A 28 29.13 -30.91 -35.04
N ASP A 29 30.29 -30.53 -34.50
CA ASP A 29 30.38 -30.01 -33.12
C ASP A 29 29.75 -28.62 -33.00
N ALA A 30 29.99 -27.75 -33.99
CA ALA A 30 29.34 -26.45 -34.10
C ALA A 30 27.81 -26.59 -34.25
N LEU A 31 27.35 -27.56 -35.05
CA LEU A 31 25.94 -27.85 -35.25
C LEU A 31 25.30 -28.35 -33.96
N ARG A 32 25.89 -29.30 -33.24
CA ARG A 32 25.41 -29.75 -31.92
C ARG A 32 25.27 -28.59 -30.94
N LYS A 33 26.26 -27.69 -30.88
CA LYS A 33 26.20 -26.50 -30.02
C LYS A 33 25.06 -25.57 -30.40
N SER A 34 24.91 -25.25 -31.69
CA SER A 34 23.85 -24.38 -32.18
C SER A 34 22.45 -24.92 -31.88
N TRP A 35 22.26 -26.25 -31.97
CA TRP A 35 21.03 -26.93 -31.58
C TRP A 35 20.76 -26.83 -30.08
N SER A 36 21.77 -27.05 -29.23
CA SER A 36 21.62 -26.89 -27.78
C SER A 36 21.26 -25.46 -27.39
N MET A 37 21.83 -24.46 -28.07
CA MET A 37 21.48 -23.05 -27.86
C MET A 37 20.03 -22.76 -28.28
N ALA A 38 19.58 -23.28 -29.42
CA ALA A 38 18.20 -23.08 -29.86
C ALA A 38 17.17 -23.71 -28.91
N LYS A 39 17.47 -24.90 -28.36
CA LYS A 39 16.65 -25.54 -27.32
C LYS A 39 16.60 -24.69 -26.05
N PHE A 40 17.74 -24.11 -25.65
CA PHE A 40 17.80 -23.23 -24.49
C PHE A 40 17.03 -21.93 -24.72
N ASP A 41 17.18 -21.29 -25.87
CA ASP A 41 16.47 -20.05 -26.22
C ASP A 41 14.95 -20.24 -26.12
N ILE A 42 14.42 -21.38 -26.60
CA ILE A 42 13.00 -21.71 -26.50
C ILE A 42 12.59 -21.95 -25.05
N LYS A 43 13.37 -22.71 -24.27
CA LYS A 43 13.08 -22.93 -22.85
C LYS A 43 13.03 -21.61 -22.08
N ILE A 44 13.94 -20.69 -22.37
CA ILE A 44 13.96 -19.36 -21.75
C ILE A 44 12.77 -18.52 -22.19
N ALA A 45 12.37 -18.58 -23.46
CA ALA A 45 11.18 -17.87 -23.93
C ALA A 45 9.90 -18.40 -23.24
N GLU A 46 9.74 -19.72 -23.16
CA GLU A 46 8.63 -20.37 -22.43
C GLU A 46 8.63 -19.94 -20.95
N GLN A 47 9.80 -19.97 -20.28
CA GLN A 47 9.91 -19.54 -18.87
C GLN A 47 9.64 -18.04 -18.68
N ARG A 48 10.06 -17.19 -19.61
CA ARG A 48 9.79 -15.74 -19.55
C ARG A 48 8.29 -15.45 -19.65
N GLN A 49 7.56 -16.17 -20.49
CA GLN A 49 6.11 -16.03 -20.60
C GLN A 49 5.42 -16.39 -19.28
N VAL A 50 5.82 -17.49 -18.65
CA VAL A 50 5.29 -17.90 -17.33
C VAL A 50 5.57 -16.85 -16.26
N ILE A 51 6.82 -16.36 -16.18
CA ILE A 51 7.19 -15.32 -15.21
C ILE A 51 6.41 -14.03 -15.48
N GLU A 52 6.26 -13.63 -16.74
CA GLU A 52 5.52 -12.42 -17.11
C GLU A 52 4.03 -12.53 -16.69
N GLU A 53 3.40 -13.68 -16.91
CA GLU A 53 2.04 -13.94 -16.46
C GLU A 53 1.92 -13.92 -14.93
N GLU A 54 2.83 -14.58 -14.22
CA GLU A 54 2.87 -14.55 -12.75
C GLU A 54 3.07 -13.14 -12.20
N THR A 55 3.95 -12.35 -12.81
CA THR A 55 4.18 -10.95 -12.40
C THR A 55 2.94 -10.08 -12.64
N LYS A 56 2.24 -10.24 -13.76
CA LYS A 56 0.98 -9.50 -14.04
C LYS A 56 -0.09 -9.84 -13.01
N VAL A 57 -0.24 -11.11 -12.64
CA VAL A 57 -1.18 -11.54 -11.60
C VAL A 57 -0.80 -10.94 -10.25
N ARG A 58 0.48 -10.96 -9.89
CA ARG A 58 0.97 -10.39 -8.63
C ARG A 58 0.78 -8.87 -8.57
N GLU A 59 1.08 -8.16 -9.65
CA GLU A 59 0.87 -6.71 -9.74
C GLU A 59 -0.61 -6.33 -9.67
N ALA A 60 -1.49 -7.11 -10.29
CA ALA A 60 -2.93 -6.89 -10.19
C ALA A 60 -3.40 -7.04 -8.73
N LYS A 61 -2.99 -8.11 -8.06
CA LYS A 61 -3.29 -8.33 -6.65
C LYS A 61 -2.76 -7.21 -5.74
N GLU A 62 -1.55 -6.74 -5.99
CA GLU A 62 -0.97 -5.64 -5.21
C GLU A 62 -1.74 -4.32 -5.40
N ARG A 63 -2.28 -4.07 -6.59
CA ARG A 63 -3.17 -2.91 -6.82
C ARG A 63 -4.48 -3.05 -6.05
N GLU A 64 -5.11 -4.23 -6.11
CA GLU A 64 -6.32 -4.51 -5.33
C GLU A 64 -6.09 -4.34 -3.83
N ASP A 65 -4.98 -4.86 -3.29
CA ASP A 65 -4.61 -4.72 -1.88
C ASP A 65 -4.40 -3.25 -1.49
N ARG A 66 -3.79 -2.44 -2.38
CA ARG A 66 -3.61 -0.99 -2.16
C ARG A 66 -4.94 -0.24 -2.18
N GLU A 67 -5.84 -0.57 -3.11
CA GLU A 67 -7.18 0.02 -3.17
C GLU A 67 -8.00 -0.33 -1.93
N GLN A 68 -7.97 -1.59 -1.50
CA GLN A 68 -8.60 -2.02 -0.26
C GLN A 68 -8.01 -1.33 0.97
N ALA A 69 -6.68 -1.16 1.02
CA ALA A 69 -6.02 -0.43 2.10
C ALA A 69 -6.44 1.05 2.13
N ALA A 70 -6.58 1.70 0.97
CA ALA A 70 -7.07 3.07 0.86
C ALA A 70 -8.52 3.21 1.30
N ILE A 71 -9.40 2.26 0.91
CA ILE A 71 -10.78 2.23 1.39
C ILE A 71 -10.81 2.07 2.92
N LYS A 72 -10.02 1.13 3.45
CA LYS A 72 -9.96 0.86 4.88
C LYS A 72 -9.44 2.06 5.67
N SER A 73 -8.46 2.80 5.16
CA SER A 73 -7.95 3.99 5.84
C SER A 73 -8.99 5.10 5.90
N VAL A 74 -9.72 5.36 4.81
CA VAL A 74 -10.82 6.34 4.77
C VAL A 74 -11.91 5.97 5.77
N LEU A 75 -12.32 4.69 5.82
CA LEU A 75 -13.33 4.22 6.77
C LEU A 75 -12.87 4.39 8.23
N PHE A 76 -11.61 4.08 8.52
CA PHE A 76 -11.05 4.24 9.86
C PHE A 76 -11.03 5.71 10.30
N HIS A 77 -10.64 6.63 9.41
CA HIS A 77 -10.69 8.06 9.70
C HIS A 77 -12.12 8.56 9.95
N ALA A 78 -13.09 8.10 9.16
CA ALA A 78 -14.49 8.43 9.37
C ALA A 78 -14.99 7.96 10.75
N GLN A 79 -14.61 6.75 11.17
CA GLN A 79 -14.95 6.23 12.51
C GLN A 79 -14.35 7.10 13.63
N LEU A 80 -13.08 7.50 13.50
CA LEU A 80 -12.44 8.37 14.49
C LEU A 80 -13.14 9.73 14.61
N GLU A 81 -13.53 10.33 13.50
CA GLU A 81 -14.28 11.59 13.50
C GLU A 81 -15.68 11.41 14.10
N MET A 82 -16.38 10.32 13.79
CA MET A 82 -17.66 10.00 14.43
C MET A 82 -17.51 9.87 15.95
N ASP A 83 -16.49 9.15 16.42
CA ASP A 83 -16.23 8.96 17.85
C ASP A 83 -15.85 10.26 18.55
N ARG A 84 -15.17 11.18 17.85
CA ARG A 84 -14.87 12.51 18.35
C ARG A 84 -16.14 13.34 18.51
N ILE A 85 -16.96 13.42 17.46
CA ILE A 85 -18.23 14.16 17.47
C ILE A 85 -19.12 13.64 18.60
N LYS A 86 -19.21 12.31 18.75
CA LYS A 86 -19.98 11.68 19.82
C LYS A 86 -19.49 12.10 21.21
N ARG A 87 -18.18 12.03 21.47
CA ARG A 87 -17.59 12.47 22.75
C ARG A 87 -17.83 13.95 23.03
N GLU A 88 -17.70 14.81 22.01
CA GLU A 88 -17.97 16.25 22.16
C GLU A 88 -19.46 16.52 22.46
N ALA A 89 -20.38 15.79 21.83
CA ALA A 89 -21.81 15.87 22.09
C ALA A 89 -22.17 15.39 23.50
N GLU A 90 -21.61 14.26 23.93
CA GLU A 90 -21.77 13.72 25.29
C GLU A 90 -21.25 14.71 26.34
N ALA A 91 -20.06 15.27 26.15
CA ALA A 91 -19.50 16.28 27.06
C ALA A 91 -20.32 17.58 27.11
N LYS A 92 -20.96 17.99 26.00
CA LYS A 92 -21.91 19.12 26.00
C LYS A 92 -23.18 18.77 26.76
N ALA A 93 -23.73 17.58 26.56
CA ALA A 93 -24.92 17.11 27.27
C ALA A 93 -24.68 17.03 28.78
N GLU A 94 -23.53 16.50 29.22
CA GLU A 94 -23.17 16.44 30.65
C GLU A 94 -22.99 17.85 31.25
N ARG A 95 -22.38 18.79 30.52
CA ARG A 95 -22.30 20.20 30.95
C ARG A 95 -23.69 20.82 31.13
N MET A 96 -24.60 20.60 30.18
CA MET A 96 -25.98 21.08 30.29
C MET A 96 -26.71 20.46 31.49
N LYS A 97 -26.54 19.16 31.75
CA LYS A 97 -27.13 18.49 32.91
C LYS A 97 -26.61 19.07 34.23
N ALA A 98 -25.29 19.29 34.33
CA ALA A 98 -24.66 19.86 35.52
C ALA A 98 -25.15 21.29 35.78
N GLU A 99 -25.30 22.11 34.73
CA GLU A 99 -25.85 23.46 34.86
C GLU A 99 -27.32 23.43 35.32
N ILE A 100 -28.14 22.55 34.74
CA ILE A 100 -29.54 22.37 35.16
C ILE A 100 -29.62 21.95 36.64
N ALA A 101 -28.75 21.04 37.09
CA ALA A 101 -28.68 20.62 38.48
C ALA A 101 -28.30 21.79 39.42
N ALA A 102 -27.27 22.57 39.08
CA ALA A 102 -26.86 23.72 39.87
C ALA A 102 -27.96 24.80 39.98
N ARG A 103 -28.72 25.03 38.89
CA ARG A 103 -29.89 25.93 38.91
C ARG A 103 -31.00 25.40 39.82
N LYS A 104 -31.23 24.09 39.86
CA LYS A 104 -32.19 23.47 40.81
C LYS A 104 -31.77 23.65 42.27
N GLU A 105 -30.46 23.71 42.52
CA GLU A 105 -29.88 24.01 43.84
C GLU A 105 -29.90 25.51 44.19
N GLY A 106 -30.44 26.36 43.32
CA GLY A 106 -30.53 27.82 43.55
C GLY A 106 -29.23 28.59 43.29
N ILE A 107 -28.22 27.94 42.71
CA ILE A 107 -26.93 28.58 42.38
C ILE A 107 -27.11 29.42 41.12
N THR A 108 -26.65 30.67 41.16
CA THR A 108 -26.68 31.55 39.99
C THR A 108 -25.67 31.14 38.93
N TYR A 109 -25.91 31.48 37.66
CA TYR A 109 -25.03 31.08 36.56
C TYR A 109 -23.57 31.58 36.75
N SER A 110 -23.38 32.79 37.29
CA SER A 110 -22.05 33.35 37.56
C SER A 110 -21.30 32.58 38.65
N GLU A 111 -21.97 32.16 39.71
CA GLU A 111 -21.39 31.34 40.78
C GLU A 111 -21.02 29.94 40.28
N TYR A 112 -21.86 29.34 39.42
CA TYR A 112 -21.56 28.07 38.77
C TYR A 112 -20.28 28.15 37.91
N GLN A 113 -20.15 29.18 37.08
CA GLN A 113 -18.94 29.41 36.27
C GLN A 113 -17.70 29.68 37.13
N ASN A 114 -17.84 30.43 38.22
CA ASN A 114 -16.74 30.69 39.16
C ASN A 114 -16.29 29.41 39.90
N ARG A 115 -17.21 28.52 40.27
CA ARG A 115 -16.88 27.21 40.87
C ARG A 115 -16.13 26.31 39.88
N ILE A 116 -16.57 26.24 38.62
CA ILE A 116 -15.87 25.50 37.58
C ILE A 116 -14.46 26.04 37.37
N SER A 117 -14.32 27.37 37.22
CA SER A 117 -13.03 28.02 37.01
C SER A 117 -12.06 27.69 38.15
N ARG A 118 -12.50 27.85 39.40
CA ARG A 118 -11.72 27.46 40.59
C ARG A 118 -11.34 25.99 40.61
N SER A 119 -12.26 25.09 40.25
CA SER A 119 -12.00 23.64 40.23
C SER A 119 -10.94 23.23 39.21
N MET A 120 -10.83 23.98 38.10
CA MET A 120 -9.81 23.78 37.07
C MET A 120 -8.51 24.56 37.34
N GLY A 121 -8.40 25.22 38.50
CA GLY A 121 -7.23 26.02 38.88
C GLY A 121 -7.17 27.41 38.25
N TYR A 122 -8.19 27.82 37.50
CA TYR A 122 -8.33 29.20 37.02
C TYR A 122 -8.83 30.08 38.18
N GLY A 123 -8.18 31.23 38.38
CA GLY A 123 -8.58 32.20 39.40
C GLY A 123 -10.01 32.72 39.22
N CYS A 124 -10.57 33.34 40.25
CA CYS A 124 -11.89 33.97 40.14
C CYS A 124 -11.78 35.13 39.15
N GLY A 125 -12.52 35.06 38.03
CA GLY A 125 -12.50 36.07 36.95
C GLY A 125 -13.15 37.41 37.32
N ALA A 126 -13.08 37.82 38.59
CA ALA A 126 -13.39 39.18 38.96
C ALA A 126 -12.21 40.05 38.50
N TYR A 127 -12.34 40.72 37.36
CA TYR A 127 -11.45 41.81 36.99
C TYR A 127 -11.57 42.91 38.04
N CYS A 128 -10.63 42.95 38.97
CA CYS A 128 -10.43 44.07 39.87
C CYS A 128 -9.64 45.12 39.07
N GLY A 129 -10.34 46.01 38.35
CA GLY A 129 -9.69 47.09 37.62
C GLY A 129 -8.90 48.01 38.57
N ASP A 130 -7.75 48.50 38.11
CA ASP A 130 -7.05 49.66 38.67
C ASP A 130 -7.84 50.96 38.42
#